data_AF-A0A6S7FXB1-F1
#
_entry.id   AF-A0A6S7FXB1-F1
#
_cell.length_a   1.000
_cell.length_b   1.000
_cell.length_c   1.000
_cell.angle_alpha   90.00
_cell.angle_beta   90.00
_cell.angle_gamma   90.00
#
_symmetry.space_group_name_H-M   'P 1'
#
loop_
_entity.id
_entity.type
_entity.pdbx_description
1 polymer ?
#
loop_
_entity_poly.entity_id
_entity_poly.type
_entity_poly.pdbx_seq_one_letter_code
_entity_poly.pdbx_strand_id
1 'polypeptide(L)'
;MEKSDDCGQELQKKRRMRYNRNKRRRQQCAITKRASEAVAQQFEESVRQQKALTDKYTMKWRKITQEAKNLKARLHRQQHIRQISMAHGAETFVNPLSSVNHISPDELIHLKEEACIGSGTFGECLLKLYKQFNMVVLEKQLSKPDLKAVINEAKCMNTLTHPNIPQLLGVQITQKPYSLIMEFIGEDMKSSTVHELLQETSSKGSPLLTADWISVCLDIVQAVNHMHSKGYLHCDLKTNNVLVLKKRGFVIDFGKVCLTTKPTAKKYTKFYHYTAPEVLRGKPVSSSSDVFSLGVITSTIGKSQGYQATCSTNFPLIDNIAARNH
;
A
#
# COMPACT_ATOMS: atom_id res chain seq x y z
N MET A 1 -75.08 -40.86 52.44
CA MET A 1 -74.32 -39.69 52.96
C MET A 1 -72.86 -39.68 52.44
N GLU A 2 -72.57 -40.12 51.21
CA GLU A 2 -71.16 -40.28 50.75
C GLU A 2 -70.78 -39.52 49.46
N LYS A 3 -71.69 -38.86 48.75
CA LYS A 3 -71.37 -38.17 47.47
C LYS A 3 -70.94 -36.71 47.62
N SER A 4 -71.10 -36.10 48.80
CA SER A 4 -70.80 -34.68 49.03
C SER A 4 -69.36 -34.41 49.50
N ASP A 5 -68.72 -35.36 50.18
CA ASP A 5 -67.35 -35.20 50.68
C ASP A 5 -66.28 -35.42 49.59
N ASP A 6 -66.57 -36.26 48.59
CA ASP A 6 -65.64 -36.57 47.49
C ASP A 6 -65.41 -35.37 46.55
N CYS A 7 -66.46 -34.59 46.28
CA CYS A 7 -66.38 -33.36 45.46
C CYS A 7 -65.51 -32.27 46.11
N GLY A 8 -65.56 -32.14 47.44
CA GLY A 8 -64.75 -31.18 48.19
C GLY A 8 -63.26 -31.53 48.20
N GLN A 9 -62.93 -32.83 48.34
CA GLN A 9 -61.55 -33.32 48.30
C GLN A 9 -60.93 -33.21 46.90
N GLU A 10 -61.70 -33.47 45.85
CA GLU A 10 -61.29 -33.34 44.44
C GLU A 10 -60.97 -31.88 44.07
N LEU A 11 -61.78 -30.92 44.55
CA LEU A 11 -61.56 -29.49 44.37
C LEU A 11 -60.30 -28.99 45.10
N GLN A 12 -60.04 -29.48 46.31
CA GLN A 12 -58.81 -29.18 47.05
C GLN A 12 -57.56 -29.74 46.34
N LYS A 13 -57.63 -30.98 45.83
CA LYS A 13 -56.55 -31.58 45.02
C LYS A 13 -56.26 -30.74 43.77
N LYS A 14 -57.29 -30.32 43.02
CA LYS A 14 -57.14 -29.45 41.84
C LYS A 14 -56.52 -28.09 42.17
N ARG A 15 -56.91 -27.46 43.27
CA ARG A 15 -56.30 -26.20 43.76
C ARG A 15 -54.82 -26.38 44.11
N ARG A 16 -54.48 -27.45 44.83
CA ARG A 16 -53.09 -27.78 45.22
C ARG A 16 -52.21 -28.09 44.00
N MET A 17 -52.74 -28.81 43.02
CA MET A 17 -52.08 -29.06 41.74
C MET A 17 -51.82 -27.77 40.96
N ARG A 18 -52.81 -26.86 40.87
CA ARG A 18 -52.65 -25.56 40.20
C ARG A 18 -51.60 -24.68 40.88
N TYR A 19 -51.59 -24.67 42.22
CA TYR A 19 -50.56 -23.96 43.00
C TYR A 19 -49.16 -24.52 42.74
N ASN A 20 -48.99 -25.85 42.81
CA ASN A 20 -47.71 -26.50 42.56
C ASN A 20 -47.22 -26.29 41.12
N ARG A 21 -48.12 -26.34 40.13
CA ARG A 21 -47.80 -26.06 38.72
C ARG A 21 -47.33 -24.62 38.55
N ASN A 22 -48.01 -23.64 39.16
CA ASN A 22 -47.59 -22.24 39.13
C ASN A 22 -46.26 -22.00 39.85
N LYS A 23 -46.01 -22.68 40.97
CA LYS A 23 -44.73 -22.63 41.70
C LYS A 23 -43.58 -23.16 40.84
N ARG A 24 -43.76 -24.33 40.20
CA ARG A 24 -42.77 -24.89 39.25
C ARG A 24 -42.54 -23.97 38.05
N ARG A 25 -43.60 -23.38 37.50
CA ARG A 25 -43.47 -22.44 36.37
C ARG A 25 -42.69 -21.18 36.74
N ARG A 26 -42.90 -20.65 37.96
CA ARG A 26 -42.12 -19.51 38.49
C ARG A 26 -40.66 -19.89 38.73
N GLN A 27 -40.39 -21.06 39.28
CA GLN A 27 -39.03 -21.58 39.48
C GLN A 27 -38.30 -21.78 38.14
N GLN A 28 -38.96 -22.39 37.16
CA GLN A 28 -38.38 -22.58 35.82
C GLN A 28 -38.08 -21.24 35.14
N CYS A 29 -39.00 -20.27 35.22
CA CYS A 29 -38.80 -18.93 34.66
C CYS A 29 -37.62 -18.20 35.33
N ALA A 30 -37.47 -18.34 36.65
CA ALA A 30 -36.33 -17.77 37.38
C ALA A 30 -34.99 -18.42 37.00
N ILE A 31 -34.98 -19.74 36.78
CA ILE A 31 -33.79 -20.47 36.31
C ILE A 31 -33.41 -20.03 34.90
N THR A 32 -34.38 -19.96 33.97
CA THR A 32 -34.11 -19.52 32.58
C THR A 32 -33.64 -18.07 32.54
N LYS A 33 -34.20 -17.20 33.37
CA LYS A 33 -33.76 -15.79 33.46
C LYS A 33 -32.31 -15.69 33.95
N ARG A 34 -31.96 -16.40 35.03
CA ARG A 34 -30.58 -16.43 35.55
C ARG A 34 -29.59 -17.01 34.52
N ALA A 35 -30.00 -18.06 33.80
CA ALA A 35 -29.16 -18.63 32.74
C ALA A 35 -28.94 -17.63 31.60
N SER A 36 -29.98 -16.90 31.16
CA SER A 36 -29.82 -15.87 30.13
C SER A 36 -28.95 -14.69 30.57
N GLU A 37 -29.07 -14.26 31.82
CA GLU A 37 -28.24 -13.19 32.40
C GLU A 37 -26.77 -13.62 32.48
N ALA A 38 -26.49 -14.87 32.88
CA ALA A 38 -25.13 -15.41 32.92
C ALA A 38 -24.48 -15.50 31.53
N VAL A 39 -25.24 -15.91 30.50
CA VAL A 39 -24.76 -15.96 29.11
C VAL A 39 -24.48 -14.54 28.59
N ALA A 40 -25.36 -13.58 28.88
CA ALA A 40 -25.15 -12.19 28.50
C ALA A 40 -23.88 -11.60 29.15
N GLN A 41 -23.66 -11.89 30.44
CA GLN A 41 -22.44 -11.47 31.16
C GLN A 41 -21.17 -12.07 30.56
N GLN A 42 -21.17 -13.38 30.26
CA GLN A 42 -20.03 -14.03 29.59
C GLN A 42 -19.74 -13.43 28.21
N PHE A 43 -20.79 -13.10 27.44
CA PHE A 43 -20.63 -12.46 26.15
C PHE A 43 -20.03 -11.05 26.27
N GLU A 44 -20.53 -10.24 27.21
CA GLU A 44 -19.98 -8.90 27.48
C GLU A 44 -18.52 -8.96 27.94
N GLU A 45 -18.16 -9.92 28.80
CA GLU A 45 -16.77 -10.12 29.23
C GLU A 45 -15.87 -10.53 28.07
N SER A 46 -16.32 -11.44 27.19
CA SER A 46 -15.59 -11.85 26.00
C SER A 46 -15.33 -10.66 25.06
N VAL A 47 -16.35 -9.84 24.81
CA VAL A 47 -16.22 -8.62 24.00
C VAL A 47 -15.24 -7.63 24.63
N ARG A 48 -15.28 -7.45 25.96
CA ARG A 48 -14.32 -6.59 26.69
C ARG A 48 -12.89 -7.11 26.58
N GLN A 49 -12.67 -8.41 26.74
CA GLN A 49 -11.35 -9.04 26.60
C GLN A 49 -10.81 -8.88 25.19
N GLN A 50 -11.65 -9.09 24.18
CA GLN A 50 -11.26 -8.97 22.78
C GLN A 50 -10.92 -7.52 22.42
N LYS A 51 -11.71 -6.55 22.90
CA LYS A 51 -11.39 -5.12 22.77
C LYS A 51 -10.08 -4.74 23.45
N ALA A 52 -9.83 -5.23 24.67
CA ALA A 52 -8.58 -4.97 25.39
C ALA A 52 -7.35 -5.56 24.68
N LEU A 53 -7.50 -6.75 24.09
CA LEU A 53 -6.47 -7.37 23.24
C LEU A 53 -6.20 -6.51 22.00
N THR A 54 -7.24 -6.08 21.28
CA THR A 54 -7.11 -5.19 20.12
C THR A 54 -6.40 -3.89 20.51
N ASP A 55 -6.83 -3.23 21.58
CA ASP A 55 -6.22 -1.98 22.06
C ASP A 55 -4.74 -2.18 22.44
N LYS A 56 -4.40 -3.30 23.09
CA LYS A 56 -3.01 -3.66 23.43
C LYS A 56 -2.15 -3.81 22.17
N TYR A 57 -2.64 -4.51 21.15
CA TYR A 57 -1.91 -4.67 19.89
C TYR A 57 -1.82 -3.35 19.13
N THR A 58 -2.89 -2.56 19.08
CA THR A 58 -2.88 -1.22 18.46
C THR A 58 -1.86 -0.30 19.13
N MET A 59 -1.76 -0.30 20.47
CA MET A 59 -0.73 0.47 21.19
C MET A 59 0.68 -0.03 20.87
N LYS A 60 0.89 -1.35 20.83
CA LYS A 60 2.18 -1.93 20.45
C LYS A 60 2.59 -1.50 19.03
N TRP A 61 1.65 -1.56 18.08
CA TRP A 61 1.87 -1.09 16.71
C TRP A 61 2.18 0.40 16.65
N ARG A 62 1.43 1.25 17.36
CA ARG A 62 1.72 2.71 17.42
C ARG A 62 3.12 3.01 17.92
N LYS A 63 3.60 2.29 18.95
CA LYS A 63 4.99 2.44 19.45
C LYS A 63 6.02 2.06 18.39
N ILE A 64 5.85 0.91 17.74
CA ILE A 64 6.72 0.46 16.65
C ILE A 64 6.71 1.47 15.50
N THR A 65 5.54 1.97 15.08
CA THR A 65 5.43 2.99 14.03
C THR A 65 6.12 4.29 14.42
N GLN A 66 6.00 4.73 15.67
CA GLN A 66 6.64 5.96 16.14
C GLN A 66 8.15 5.81 16.24
N GLU A 67 8.64 4.66 16.70
CA GLU A 67 10.06 4.33 16.68
C GLU A 67 10.60 4.30 15.25
N ALA A 68 9.90 3.66 14.31
CA ALA A 68 10.26 3.65 12.90
C ALA A 68 10.35 5.07 12.31
N LYS A 69 9.40 5.96 12.64
CA LYS A 69 9.45 7.38 12.24
C LYS A 69 10.68 8.09 12.82
N ASN A 70 10.98 7.88 14.10
CA ASN A 70 12.14 8.47 14.76
C ASN A 70 13.46 7.96 14.16
N LEU A 71 13.50 6.67 13.81
CA LEU A 71 14.64 6.01 13.14
C LEU A 71 14.82 6.52 11.71
N LYS A 72 13.74 6.71 10.94
CA LYS A 72 13.78 7.36 9.62
C LYS A 72 14.35 8.78 9.71
N ALA A 73 13.94 9.55 10.72
CA ALA A 73 14.49 10.88 10.99
C ALA A 73 15.98 10.84 11.39
N ARG A 74 16.46 9.77 12.05
CA ARG A 74 17.89 9.57 12.34
C ARG A 74 18.66 9.20 11.07
N LEU A 75 18.11 8.36 10.20
CA LEU A 75 18.70 8.00 8.91
C LEU A 75 18.89 9.25 8.03
N HIS A 76 17.85 10.07 7.90
CA HIS A 76 17.91 11.33 7.16
C HIS A 76 19.01 12.27 7.70
N ARG A 77 19.15 12.34 9.03
CA ARG A 77 20.21 13.12 9.68
C ARG A 77 21.61 12.55 9.41
N GLN A 78 21.79 11.22 9.44
CA GLN A 78 23.08 10.59 9.15
C GLN A 78 23.49 10.76 7.67
N GLN A 79 22.53 10.68 6.75
CA GLN A 79 22.76 10.95 5.32
C GLN A 79 23.16 12.42 5.10
N HIS A 80 22.49 13.37 5.77
CA HIS A 80 22.84 14.79 5.69
C HIS A 80 24.24 15.09 6.25
N ILE A 81 24.63 14.47 7.38
CA ILE A 81 25.97 14.60 7.97
C ILE A 81 27.05 14.06 7.01
N ARG A 82 26.79 12.94 6.32
CA ARG A 82 27.73 12.39 5.31
C ARG A 82 27.87 13.30 4.09
N GLN A 83 26.78 13.93 3.62
CA GLN A 83 26.85 14.89 2.51
C GLN A 83 27.66 16.15 2.87
N ILE A 84 27.54 16.65 4.11
CA ILE A 84 28.37 17.79 4.59
C ILE A 84 29.86 17.39 4.67
N SER A 85 30.16 16.16 5.09
CA SER A 85 31.54 15.64 5.16
C SER A 85 32.19 15.51 3.76
N MET A 86 31.42 15.10 2.75
CA MET A 86 31.89 15.02 1.36
C MET A 86 32.10 16.38 0.69
N ALA A 87 31.42 17.45 1.14
CA ALA A 87 31.65 18.80 0.63
C ALA A 87 33.02 19.39 1.05
N HIS A 88 33.74 18.73 1.97
CA HIS A 88 35.02 19.19 2.54
C HIS A 88 36.23 18.33 2.13
N GLY A 89 36.16 17.48 1.10
CA GLY A 89 37.25 16.56 0.74
C GLY A 89 37.44 16.34 -0.76
N ALA A 90 38.72 16.44 -1.18
CA ALA A 90 39.30 16.39 -2.52
C ALA A 90 38.67 15.46 -3.59
N GLU A 91 38.62 15.99 -4.82
CA GLU A 91 38.32 15.31 -6.07
C GLU A 91 39.25 14.10 -6.31
N THR A 92 38.72 12.89 -6.14
CA THR A 92 39.32 11.67 -6.70
C THR A 92 38.19 10.80 -7.25
N PHE A 93 38.45 10.15 -8.39
CA PHE A 93 37.53 9.34 -9.20
C PHE A 93 36.39 8.69 -8.40
N VAL A 94 35.21 9.31 -8.47
CA VAL A 94 34.07 8.96 -7.63
C VAL A 94 33.40 7.71 -8.19
N ASN A 95 33.48 6.58 -7.46
CA ASN A 95 32.63 5.43 -7.70
C ASN A 95 31.17 5.93 -7.70
N PRO A 96 30.37 5.75 -8.77
CA PRO A 96 29.08 6.44 -8.90
C PRO A 96 28.01 6.09 -7.84
N LEU A 97 28.31 5.15 -6.95
CA LEU A 97 27.51 4.74 -5.79
C LEU A 97 28.22 5.00 -4.44
N SER A 98 29.33 5.75 -4.40
CA SER A 98 30.06 6.05 -3.14
C SER A 98 29.18 6.73 -2.08
N SER A 99 28.11 7.41 -2.52
CA SER A 99 27.12 8.06 -1.67
C SER A 99 25.92 7.16 -1.32
N VAL A 100 25.81 5.95 -1.89
CA VAL A 100 24.72 5.00 -1.64
C VAL A 100 25.19 3.93 -0.67
N ASN A 101 24.39 3.63 0.35
CA ASN A 101 24.72 2.60 1.33
C ASN A 101 24.70 1.20 0.70
N HIS A 102 25.71 0.39 0.99
CA HIS A 102 25.70 -1.03 0.70
C HIS A 102 25.22 -1.78 1.94
N ILE A 103 24.14 -2.55 1.81
CA ILE A 103 23.52 -3.28 2.93
C ILE A 103 23.84 -4.77 2.76
N SER A 104 24.44 -5.38 3.79
CA SER A 104 24.73 -6.82 3.76
C SER A 104 23.42 -7.64 3.77
N PRO A 105 23.32 -8.75 3.03
CA PRO A 105 22.19 -9.69 3.16
C PRO A 105 21.93 -10.12 4.60
N ASP A 106 22.98 -10.25 5.41
CA ASP A 106 22.87 -10.62 6.83
C ASP A 106 22.19 -9.54 7.68
N GLU A 107 22.08 -8.31 7.20
CA GLU A 107 21.34 -7.24 7.90
C GLU A 107 19.83 -7.32 7.70
N LEU A 108 19.35 -8.15 6.76
CA LEU A 108 17.94 -8.29 6.41
C LEU A 108 17.41 -9.67 6.84
N ILE A 109 16.33 -9.68 7.62
CA ILE A 109 15.66 -10.92 8.05
C ILE A 109 14.40 -11.11 7.20
N HIS A 110 14.19 -12.34 6.72
CA HIS A 110 12.93 -12.73 6.10
C HIS A 110 11.80 -12.75 7.14
N LEU A 111 10.69 -12.09 6.80
CA LEU A 111 9.48 -12.17 7.60
C LEU A 111 8.78 -13.50 7.31
N LYS A 112 8.30 -14.18 8.36
CA LYS A 112 7.61 -15.47 8.21
C LYS A 112 6.19 -15.21 7.70
N GLU A 113 5.85 -15.86 6.58
CA GLU A 113 4.57 -15.78 5.84
C GLU A 113 4.28 -14.38 5.21
N GLU A 114 3.73 -14.38 3.99
CA GLU A 114 3.36 -13.17 3.20
C GLU A 114 4.49 -12.19 2.82
N ALA A 115 5.74 -12.67 2.66
CA ALA A 115 6.86 -11.80 2.33
C ALA A 115 6.87 -11.26 0.88
N CYS A 116 6.17 -11.88 -0.07
CA CYS A 116 6.15 -11.42 -1.46
C CYS A 116 4.93 -10.51 -1.70
N ILE A 117 5.14 -9.20 -1.86
CA ILE A 117 4.05 -8.24 -2.12
C ILE A 117 3.70 -8.21 -3.60
N GLY A 118 4.62 -8.64 -4.46
CA GLY A 118 4.38 -8.65 -5.90
C GLY A 118 5.51 -9.27 -6.67
N SER A 119 5.13 -9.98 -7.74
CA SER A 119 6.04 -10.46 -8.78
C SER A 119 5.64 -9.81 -10.09
N GLY A 120 6.61 -9.31 -10.84
CA GLY A 120 6.34 -8.57 -12.07
C GLY A 120 7.48 -8.57 -13.05
N THR A 121 7.33 -7.78 -14.12
CA THR A 121 8.30 -7.70 -15.22
C THR A 121 9.68 -7.20 -14.79
N PHE A 122 9.77 -6.58 -13.61
CA PHE A 122 10.97 -5.94 -13.08
C PHE A 122 11.62 -6.71 -11.93
N GLY A 123 11.07 -7.86 -11.53
CA GLY A 123 11.61 -8.67 -10.45
C GLY A 123 10.61 -9.05 -9.37
N GLU A 124 11.14 -9.48 -8.23
CA GLU A 124 10.39 -9.89 -7.05
C GLU A 124 10.55 -8.86 -5.93
N CYS A 125 9.44 -8.49 -5.31
CA CYS A 125 9.37 -7.49 -4.24
C CYS A 125 9.11 -8.19 -2.90
N LEU A 126 10.12 -8.22 -2.03
CA LEU A 126 10.11 -8.95 -0.77
C LEU A 126 10.12 -8.01 0.44
N LEU A 127 9.27 -8.28 1.43
CA LEU A 127 9.32 -7.63 2.73
C LEU A 127 10.39 -8.26 3.61
N LYS A 128 11.26 -7.41 4.16
CA LYS A 128 12.33 -7.80 5.07
C LYS A 128 12.31 -6.94 6.33
N LEU A 129 12.79 -7.49 7.43
CA LEU A 129 13.12 -6.73 8.63
C LEU A 129 14.57 -6.29 8.57
N TYR A 130 14.82 -4.99 8.53
CA TYR A 130 16.16 -4.45 8.63
C TYR A 130 16.61 -4.43 10.10
N LYS A 131 17.52 -5.36 10.46
CA LYS A 131 18.02 -5.58 11.83
C LYS A 131 18.49 -4.30 12.52
N GLN A 132 19.33 -3.51 11.84
CA GLN A 132 19.96 -2.33 12.44
C GLN A 132 18.93 -1.31 12.95
N PHE A 133 17.79 -1.20 12.27
CA PHE A 133 16.79 -0.19 12.56
C PHE A 133 15.45 -0.75 13.03
N ASN A 134 15.33 -2.07 13.16
CA ASN A 134 14.10 -2.76 13.53
C ASN A 134 12.87 -2.27 12.74
N MET A 135 13.04 -2.10 11.42
CA MET A 135 11.98 -1.60 10.54
C MET A 135 11.72 -2.55 9.36
N VAL A 136 10.47 -2.60 8.92
CA VAL A 136 10.10 -3.32 7.70
C VAL A 136 10.54 -2.50 6.48
N VAL A 137 11.21 -3.15 5.54
CA VAL A 137 11.73 -2.58 4.30
C VAL A 137 11.29 -3.42 3.12
N LEU A 138 11.32 -2.81 1.93
CA LEU A 138 11.09 -3.50 0.67
C LEU A 138 12.43 -3.80 0.00
N GLU A 139 12.69 -5.09 -0.27
CA GLU A 139 13.76 -5.57 -1.12
C GLU A 139 13.20 -5.84 -2.53
N LYS A 140 13.55 -5.00 -3.50
CA LYS A 140 13.26 -5.25 -4.92
C LYS A 140 14.42 -6.01 -5.53
N GLN A 141 14.25 -7.32 -5.73
CA GLN A 141 15.22 -8.18 -6.40
C GLN A 141 14.99 -8.13 -7.90
N LEU A 142 15.98 -7.69 -8.69
CA LEU A 142 15.78 -7.58 -10.14
C LEU A 142 15.98 -8.94 -10.82
N SER A 143 14.98 -9.36 -11.62
CA SER A 143 14.96 -10.66 -12.32
C SER A 143 16.02 -10.78 -13.42
N LYS A 144 16.41 -9.66 -14.04
CA LYS A 144 17.53 -9.59 -14.97
C LYS A 144 18.71 -8.98 -14.23
N PRO A 145 19.87 -9.65 -14.17
CA PRO A 145 21.03 -9.16 -13.41
C PRO A 145 21.80 -8.07 -14.19
N ASP A 146 21.10 -7.08 -14.71
CA ASP A 146 21.73 -5.90 -15.30
C ASP A 146 22.10 -4.92 -14.20
N LEU A 147 23.36 -5.02 -13.75
CA LEU A 147 23.92 -4.12 -12.75
C LEU A 147 23.79 -2.65 -13.17
N LYS A 148 23.84 -2.33 -14.47
CA LYS A 148 23.70 -0.94 -14.95
C LYS A 148 22.30 -0.41 -14.70
N ALA A 149 21.27 -1.24 -14.91
CA ALA A 149 19.89 -0.88 -14.62
C ALA A 149 19.68 -0.61 -13.13
N VAL A 150 20.22 -1.47 -12.26
CA VAL A 150 20.18 -1.28 -10.79
C VAL A 150 20.87 0.01 -10.37
N ILE A 151 22.08 0.25 -10.90
CA ILE A 151 22.84 1.48 -10.62
C ILE A 151 22.06 2.71 -11.09
N ASN A 152 21.43 2.67 -12.26
CA ASN A 152 20.67 3.78 -12.79
C ASN A 152 19.43 4.09 -11.92
N GLU A 153 18.69 3.05 -11.52
CA GLU A 153 17.54 3.19 -10.63
C GLU A 153 17.98 3.74 -9.25
N ALA A 154 19.03 3.17 -8.67
CA ALA A 154 19.58 3.61 -7.39
C ALA A 154 20.05 5.07 -7.41
N LYS A 155 20.75 5.48 -8.48
CA LYS A 155 21.20 6.88 -8.64
C LYS A 155 20.05 7.86 -8.67
N CYS A 156 19.01 7.55 -9.46
CA CYS A 156 17.79 8.35 -9.48
C CYS A 156 17.22 8.46 -8.07
N MET A 157 16.91 7.35 -7.42
CA MET A 157 16.28 7.38 -6.10
C MET A 157 17.13 8.07 -5.02
N ASN A 158 18.46 7.98 -5.10
CA ASN A 158 19.35 8.66 -4.16
C ASN A 158 19.33 10.19 -4.32
N THR A 159 18.93 10.71 -5.48
CA THR A 159 18.77 12.16 -5.73
C THR A 159 17.38 12.69 -5.40
N LEU A 160 16.38 11.81 -5.32
CA LEU A 160 14.98 12.17 -5.11
C LEU A 160 14.64 12.08 -3.61
N THR A 161 14.48 13.23 -2.97
CA THR A 161 14.00 13.31 -1.57
C THR A 161 12.66 14.02 -1.56
N HIS A 162 11.58 13.25 -1.48
CA HIS A 162 10.20 13.76 -1.55
C HIS A 162 9.25 12.90 -0.70
N PRO A 163 8.26 13.49 0.01
CA PRO A 163 7.34 12.73 0.88
C PRO A 163 6.48 11.69 0.15
N ASN A 164 6.31 11.82 -1.17
CA ASN A 164 5.52 10.92 -2.02
C ASN A 164 6.38 10.04 -2.95
N ILE A 165 7.66 9.85 -2.62
CA ILE A 165 8.58 8.92 -3.29
C ILE A 165 9.25 8.06 -2.21
N PRO A 166 9.25 6.72 -2.31
CA PRO A 166 9.92 5.87 -1.34
C PRO A 166 11.42 6.17 -1.26
N GLN A 167 11.95 6.29 -0.04
CA GLN A 167 13.37 6.54 0.16
C GLN A 167 14.21 5.29 -0.16
N LEU A 168 15.29 5.45 -0.92
CA LEU A 168 16.32 4.42 -1.04
C LEU A 168 17.14 4.35 0.25
N LEU A 169 17.19 3.17 0.86
CA LEU A 169 17.96 2.92 2.09
C LEU A 169 19.36 2.42 1.76
N GLY A 170 19.48 1.59 0.71
CA GLY A 170 20.74 1.06 0.21
C GLY A 170 20.55 0.05 -0.92
N VAL A 171 21.65 -0.60 -1.29
CA VAL A 171 21.71 -1.57 -2.39
C VAL A 171 22.45 -2.84 -1.99
N GLN A 172 22.13 -3.94 -2.65
CA GLN A 172 22.85 -5.21 -2.55
C GLN A 172 23.34 -5.59 -3.95
N ILE A 173 24.59 -5.25 -4.25
CA ILE A 173 25.18 -5.42 -5.59
C ILE A 173 26.49 -6.20 -5.60
N THR A 174 26.91 -6.73 -4.45
CA THR A 174 28.13 -7.53 -4.31
C THR A 174 27.95 -8.95 -4.85
N GLN A 175 26.74 -9.51 -4.70
CA GLN A 175 26.37 -10.83 -5.20
C GLN A 175 24.95 -10.80 -5.78
N LYS A 176 24.67 -11.69 -6.73
CA LYS A 176 23.32 -11.83 -7.30
C LYS A 176 22.39 -12.60 -6.32
N PRO A 177 21.07 -12.36 -6.34
CA PRO A 177 20.37 -11.34 -7.14
C PRO A 177 20.73 -9.92 -6.67
N TYR A 178 20.78 -8.97 -7.61
CA TYR A 178 20.99 -7.57 -7.25
C TYR A 178 19.69 -6.96 -6.75
N SER A 179 19.76 -6.24 -5.63
CA SER A 179 18.57 -5.73 -4.95
C SER A 179 18.68 -4.25 -4.60
N LEU A 180 17.54 -3.56 -4.68
CA LEU A 180 17.34 -2.24 -4.08
C LEU A 180 16.61 -2.40 -2.75
N ILE A 181 17.11 -1.78 -1.69
CA ILE A 181 16.48 -1.76 -0.37
C ILE A 181 15.87 -0.39 -0.16
N MET A 182 14.55 -0.33 -0.05
CA MET A 182 13.79 0.92 0.02
C MET A 182 12.76 0.91 1.14
N GLU A 183 12.26 2.10 1.46
CA GLU A 183 11.13 2.28 2.36
C GLU A 183 9.93 1.45 1.88
N PHE A 184 9.34 0.70 2.80
CA PHE A 184 8.07 0.02 2.56
C PHE A 184 6.90 1.00 2.72
N ILE A 185 6.08 1.11 1.67
CA ILE A 185 4.86 1.94 1.68
C ILE A 185 3.65 1.01 1.84
N GLY A 186 3.22 0.78 3.07
CA GLY A 186 2.05 -0.04 3.36
C GLY A 186 1.64 -0.02 4.83
N GLU A 187 0.53 -0.69 5.12
CA GLU A 187 0.02 -0.92 6.47
C GLU A 187 -0.36 -2.39 6.59
N ASP A 188 -0.14 -2.98 7.78
CA ASP A 188 -0.38 -4.41 8.02
C ASP A 188 0.23 -5.32 6.94
N MET A 189 1.46 -5.00 6.52
CA MET A 189 2.23 -5.75 5.51
C MET A 189 1.61 -5.74 4.10
N LYS A 190 0.63 -4.87 3.85
CA LYS A 190 -0.04 -4.74 2.55
C LYS A 190 0.15 -3.36 1.95
N SER A 191 0.23 -3.35 0.63
CA SER A 191 0.25 -2.14 -0.19
C SER A 191 -0.89 -2.25 -1.19
N SER A 192 -1.51 -1.12 -1.54
CA SER A 192 -2.52 -1.07 -2.58
C SER A 192 -2.11 -0.06 -3.63
N THR A 193 -2.12 -0.49 -4.88
CA THR A 193 -1.93 0.38 -6.03
C THR A 193 -3.21 1.13 -6.35
N VAL A 194 -3.10 2.24 -7.08
CA VAL A 194 -4.28 2.90 -7.68
C VAL A 194 -5.03 1.90 -8.56
N HIS A 195 -4.33 1.02 -9.27
CA HIS A 195 -4.96 0.01 -10.12
C HIS A 195 -5.89 -0.92 -9.35
N GLU A 196 -5.42 -1.50 -8.25
CA GLU A 196 -6.20 -2.41 -7.40
C GLU A 196 -7.41 -1.71 -6.80
N LEU A 197 -7.24 -0.50 -6.25
CA LEU A 197 -8.34 0.27 -5.67
C LEU A 197 -9.42 0.64 -6.69
N LEU A 198 -9.04 0.89 -7.95
CA LEU A 198 -10.01 1.16 -9.03
C LEU A 198 -10.77 -0.11 -9.44
N GLN A 199 -10.13 -1.29 -9.41
CA GLN A 199 -10.82 -2.57 -9.64
C GLN A 199 -11.80 -2.88 -8.49
N GLU A 200 -11.41 -2.63 -7.25
CA GLU A 200 -12.28 -2.77 -6.08
C GLU A 200 -13.48 -1.83 -6.16
N THR A 201 -13.26 -0.59 -6.60
CA THR A 201 -14.34 0.40 -6.81
C THR A 201 -15.43 -0.14 -7.74
N SER A 202 -15.02 -0.86 -8.79
CA SER A 202 -15.93 -1.42 -9.80
C SER A 202 -16.79 -2.58 -9.26
N SER A 203 -16.36 -3.24 -8.17
CA SER A 203 -17.02 -4.42 -7.62
C SER A 203 -17.73 -4.19 -6.28
N LYS A 204 -17.20 -3.30 -5.42
CA LYS A 204 -17.65 -3.11 -4.03
C LYS A 204 -17.97 -1.66 -3.66
N GLY A 205 -17.84 -0.73 -4.61
CA GLY A 205 -17.91 0.72 -4.36
C GLY A 205 -16.55 1.31 -3.98
N SER A 206 -16.41 2.63 -4.15
CA SER A 206 -15.11 3.31 -4.00
C SER A 206 -14.60 3.25 -2.56
N PRO A 207 -13.39 2.74 -2.29
CA PRO A 207 -12.81 2.69 -0.95
C PRO A 207 -12.37 4.07 -0.44
N LEU A 208 -12.29 5.05 -1.35
CA LEU A 208 -11.87 6.42 -1.08
C LEU A 208 -12.95 7.41 -1.50
N LEU A 209 -13.02 8.54 -0.79
CA LEU A 209 -13.87 9.66 -1.19
C LEU A 209 -13.24 10.40 -2.37
N THR A 210 -14.05 11.15 -3.12
CA THR A 210 -13.56 11.97 -4.24
C THR A 210 -12.47 12.94 -3.83
N ALA A 211 -12.58 13.56 -2.66
CA ALA A 211 -11.56 14.46 -2.12
C ALA A 211 -10.22 13.75 -1.82
N ASP A 212 -10.28 12.48 -1.41
CA ASP A 212 -9.09 11.66 -1.18
C ASP A 212 -8.41 11.33 -2.52
N TRP A 213 -9.18 11.01 -3.57
CA TRP A 213 -8.66 10.81 -4.91
C TRP A 213 -8.00 12.06 -5.50
N ILE A 214 -8.58 13.25 -5.27
CA ILE A 214 -7.96 14.52 -5.65
C ILE A 214 -6.62 14.71 -4.93
N SER A 215 -6.56 14.38 -3.64
CA SER A 215 -5.32 14.45 -2.85
C SER A 215 -4.26 13.49 -3.37
N VAL A 216 -4.64 12.26 -3.72
CA VAL A 216 -3.76 11.27 -4.36
C VAL A 216 -3.22 11.80 -5.69
N CYS A 217 -4.07 12.38 -6.55
CA CYS A 217 -3.63 12.99 -7.81
C CYS A 217 -2.63 14.13 -7.59
N LEU A 218 -2.90 15.02 -6.63
CA LEU A 218 -2.01 16.14 -6.31
C LEU A 218 -0.63 15.66 -5.85
N ASP A 219 -0.59 14.64 -5.00
CA ASP A 219 0.64 14.04 -4.49
C ASP A 219 1.52 13.46 -5.60
N ILE A 220 0.90 12.76 -6.57
CA ILE A 220 1.60 12.18 -7.71
C ILE A 220 2.18 13.29 -8.59
N VAL A 221 1.40 14.34 -8.87
CA VAL A 221 1.87 15.49 -9.66
C VAL A 221 3.05 16.19 -8.98
N GLN A 222 2.98 16.40 -7.66
CA GLN A 222 4.08 17.00 -6.89
C GLN A 222 5.35 16.14 -6.93
N ALA A 223 5.21 14.81 -6.78
CA ALA A 223 6.33 13.88 -6.88
C ALA A 223 7.00 13.91 -8.26
N VAL A 224 6.21 13.88 -9.34
CA VAL A 224 6.73 13.92 -10.71
C VAL A 224 7.35 15.28 -11.03
N ASN A 225 6.75 16.39 -10.58
CA ASN A 225 7.34 17.71 -10.73
C ASN A 225 8.69 17.82 -10.00
N HIS A 226 8.80 17.28 -8.79
CA HIS A 226 10.07 17.20 -8.06
C HIS A 226 11.10 16.40 -8.87
N MET A 227 10.73 15.25 -9.41
CA MET A 227 11.60 14.41 -10.23
C MET A 227 12.08 15.14 -11.50
N HIS A 228 11.19 15.83 -12.21
CA HIS A 228 11.54 16.64 -13.37
C HIS A 228 12.49 17.78 -13.00
N SER A 229 12.29 18.44 -11.86
CA SER A 229 13.19 19.48 -11.34
C SER A 229 14.60 18.98 -11.02
N LYS A 230 14.75 17.67 -10.79
CA LYS A 230 16.04 16.99 -10.61
C LYS A 230 16.63 16.43 -11.91
N GLY A 231 15.98 16.71 -13.04
CA GLY A 231 16.48 16.33 -14.36
C GLY A 231 16.17 14.88 -14.75
N TYR A 232 15.23 14.21 -14.10
CA TYR A 232 14.83 12.84 -14.40
C TYR A 232 13.43 12.75 -15.01
N LEU A 233 13.22 11.76 -15.87
CA LEU A 233 11.94 11.39 -16.49
C LEU A 233 11.54 9.98 -16.07
N HIS A 234 10.30 9.76 -15.62
CA HIS A 234 9.85 8.49 -15.07
C HIS A 234 9.66 7.41 -16.14
N CYS A 235 9.08 7.78 -17.29
CA CYS A 235 8.91 6.94 -18.48
C CYS A 235 7.99 5.71 -18.33
N ASP A 236 7.54 5.35 -17.12
CA ASP A 236 6.60 4.24 -16.88
C ASP A 236 5.46 4.59 -15.91
N LEU A 237 4.98 5.84 -15.91
CA LEU A 237 3.84 6.23 -15.06
C LEU A 237 2.56 5.50 -15.51
N LYS A 238 1.94 4.79 -14.58
CA LYS A 238 0.69 4.04 -14.75
C LYS A 238 0.06 3.78 -13.39
N THR A 239 -1.21 3.40 -13.35
CA THR A 239 -1.93 3.13 -12.09
C THR A 239 -1.30 2.02 -11.23
N ASN A 240 -0.53 1.09 -11.83
CA ASN A 240 0.21 0.06 -11.10
C ASN A 240 1.47 0.60 -10.41
N ASN A 241 2.02 1.72 -10.89
CA ASN A 241 3.26 2.33 -10.36
C ASN A 241 2.94 3.51 -9.42
N VAL A 242 1.73 3.51 -8.86
CA VAL A 242 1.30 4.46 -7.84
C VAL A 242 0.67 3.68 -6.69
N LEU A 243 1.28 3.76 -5.52
CA LEU A 243 0.70 3.22 -4.28
C LEU A 243 -0.17 4.27 -3.60
N VAL A 244 -1.18 3.80 -2.88
CA VAL A 244 -2.02 4.63 -2.01
C VAL A 244 -1.91 4.14 -0.59
N LEU A 245 -1.53 5.03 0.31
CA LEU A 245 -1.48 4.76 1.75
C LEU A 245 -2.04 5.96 2.50
N LYS A 246 -3.03 5.74 3.37
CA LYS A 246 -3.63 6.80 4.21
C LYS A 246 -4.05 8.04 3.39
N LYS A 247 -4.70 7.79 2.24
CA LYS A 247 -5.19 8.82 1.30
C LYS A 247 -4.09 9.66 0.64
N ARG A 248 -2.83 9.20 0.69
CA ARG A 248 -1.67 9.81 0.04
C ARG A 248 -1.22 8.95 -1.14
N GLY A 249 -0.83 9.58 -2.24
CA GLY A 249 -0.29 8.89 -3.42
C GLY A 249 1.24 8.79 -3.36
N PHE A 250 1.83 7.67 -3.79
CA PHE A 250 3.28 7.48 -3.82
C PHE A 250 3.71 6.93 -5.18
N VAL A 251 4.63 7.62 -5.85
CA VAL A 251 5.19 7.16 -7.13
C VAL A 251 6.28 6.13 -6.86
N ILE A 252 6.18 4.98 -7.51
CA ILE A 252 7.09 3.84 -7.34
C ILE A 252 7.63 3.35 -8.69
N ASP A 253 8.62 2.45 -8.62
CA ASP A 253 9.22 1.75 -9.76
C ASP A 253 9.92 2.66 -10.77
N PHE A 254 11.18 2.96 -10.48
CA PHE A 254 12.04 3.85 -11.26
C PHE A 254 12.90 3.08 -12.28
N GLY A 255 12.57 1.83 -12.58
CA GLY A 255 13.40 0.95 -13.43
C GLY A 255 13.56 1.40 -14.88
N LYS A 256 12.72 2.31 -15.38
CA LYS A 256 12.81 2.91 -16.72
C LYS A 256 13.25 4.38 -16.72
N VAL A 257 13.69 4.89 -15.58
CA VAL A 257 14.09 6.29 -15.46
C VAL A 257 15.20 6.64 -16.46
N CYS A 258 15.11 7.82 -17.06
CA CYS A 258 16.21 8.39 -17.83
C CYS A 258 16.43 9.87 -17.48
N LEU A 259 17.59 10.39 -17.86
CA LEU A 259 17.92 11.80 -17.69
C LEU A 259 17.26 12.63 -18.80
N THR A 260 16.71 13.78 -18.44
CA THR A 260 16.21 14.80 -19.39
C THR A 260 17.27 15.21 -20.42
N THR A 261 18.55 15.19 -20.04
CA THR A 261 19.69 15.50 -20.93
C THR A 261 20.09 14.34 -21.84
N LYS A 262 19.61 13.13 -21.58
CA LYS A 262 19.87 11.91 -22.37
C LYS A 262 18.57 11.12 -22.53
N PRO A 263 17.55 11.70 -23.19
CA PRO A 263 16.24 11.08 -23.31
C PRO A 263 16.35 9.81 -24.15
N THR A 264 15.65 8.77 -23.71
CA THR A 264 15.61 7.51 -24.46
C THR A 264 14.55 7.57 -25.56
N ALA A 265 14.83 6.94 -26.69
CA ALA A 265 13.87 6.75 -27.77
C ALA A 265 13.74 5.25 -28.03
N LYS A 266 12.50 4.75 -28.05
CA LYS A 266 12.21 3.36 -28.35
C LYS A 266 11.04 3.29 -29.30
N LYS A 267 11.18 2.54 -30.38
CA LYS A 267 10.04 2.23 -31.26
C LYS A 267 9.19 1.16 -30.58
N TYR A 268 7.91 1.48 -30.34
CA TYR A 268 6.96 0.54 -29.79
C TYR A 268 6.27 -0.21 -30.93
N THR A 269 6.16 -1.53 -30.81
CA THR A 269 5.47 -2.40 -31.77
C THR A 269 4.00 -2.62 -31.43
N LYS A 270 3.57 -2.16 -30.26
CA LYS A 270 2.22 -2.29 -29.74
C LYS A 270 1.79 -0.99 -29.08
N PHE A 271 0.49 -0.76 -29.04
CA PHE A 271 -0.09 0.35 -28.30
C PHE A 271 -0.01 0.10 -26.79
N TYR A 272 0.34 1.15 -26.03
CA TYR A 272 0.39 1.13 -24.57
C TYR A 272 -0.41 2.33 -24.05
N HIS A 273 -1.49 2.07 -23.29
CA HIS A 273 -2.48 3.09 -22.92
C HIS A 273 -1.91 4.32 -22.19
N TYR A 274 -0.85 4.15 -21.41
CA TYR A 274 -0.21 5.24 -20.65
C TYR A 274 0.92 5.92 -21.41
N THR A 275 1.28 5.44 -22.60
CA THR A 275 2.43 5.95 -23.36
C THR A 275 2.01 7.05 -24.32
N ALA A 276 2.71 8.18 -24.25
CA ALA A 276 2.43 9.34 -25.07
C ALA A 276 2.56 9.04 -26.58
N PRO A 277 1.73 9.66 -27.43
CA PRO A 277 1.67 9.34 -28.85
C PRO A 277 2.97 9.62 -29.60
N GLU A 278 3.74 10.63 -29.20
CA GLU A 278 5.07 10.90 -29.74
C GLU A 278 6.07 9.80 -29.39
N VAL A 279 6.00 9.25 -28.18
CA VAL A 279 6.85 8.15 -27.72
C VAL A 279 6.51 6.86 -28.44
N LEU A 280 5.21 6.58 -28.67
CA LEU A 280 4.77 5.44 -29.49
C LEU A 280 5.34 5.50 -30.92
N ARG A 281 5.53 6.70 -31.48
CA ARG A 281 6.17 6.92 -32.80
C ARG A 281 7.70 6.83 -32.76
N GLY A 282 8.29 6.54 -31.61
CA GLY A 282 9.73 6.45 -31.44
C GLY A 282 10.44 7.80 -31.30
N LYS A 283 9.72 8.89 -31.00
CA LYS A 283 10.38 10.14 -30.58
C LYS A 283 10.95 9.99 -29.16
N PRO A 284 12.01 10.75 -28.81
CA PRO A 284 12.56 10.72 -27.46
C PRO A 284 11.52 11.10 -26.40
N VAL A 285 11.58 10.45 -25.25
CA VAL A 285 10.75 10.80 -24.09
C VAL A 285 11.08 12.21 -23.59
N SER A 286 10.06 12.87 -23.03
CA SER A 286 10.19 14.22 -22.47
C SER A 286 9.32 14.37 -21.22
N SER A 287 9.44 15.49 -20.51
CA SER A 287 8.54 15.82 -19.40
C SER A 287 7.07 15.83 -19.86
N SER A 288 6.79 16.30 -21.09
CA SER A 288 5.44 16.26 -21.66
C SER A 288 4.90 14.84 -21.84
N SER A 289 5.77 13.87 -22.07
CA SER A 289 5.39 12.46 -22.18
C SER A 289 4.95 11.88 -20.83
N ASP A 290 5.64 12.24 -19.74
CA ASP A 290 5.21 11.89 -18.38
C ASP A 290 3.89 12.60 -18.01
N VAL A 291 3.72 13.87 -18.41
CA VAL A 291 2.45 14.61 -18.20
C VAL A 291 1.29 13.95 -18.92
N PHE A 292 1.50 13.43 -20.14
CA PHE A 292 0.48 12.63 -20.81
C PHE A 292 0.07 11.41 -19.98
N SER A 293 1.05 10.65 -19.47
CA SER A 293 0.79 9.49 -18.61
C SER A 293 0.01 9.86 -17.35
N LEU A 294 0.34 11.00 -16.72
CA LEU A 294 -0.42 11.56 -15.59
C LEU A 294 -1.87 11.86 -15.98
N GLY A 295 -2.10 12.49 -17.14
CA GLY A 295 -3.43 12.75 -17.66
C GLY A 295 -4.28 11.49 -17.83
N VAL A 296 -3.67 10.38 -18.27
CA VAL A 296 -4.35 9.08 -18.37
C VAL A 296 -4.70 8.54 -16.99
N ILE A 297 -3.80 8.62 -16.00
CA ILE A 297 -4.06 8.21 -14.62
C ILE A 297 -5.21 9.03 -14.02
N THR A 298 -5.15 10.35 -14.10
CA THR A 298 -6.17 11.24 -13.52
C THR A 298 -7.52 11.07 -14.22
N SER A 299 -7.53 10.86 -15.53
CA SER A 299 -8.76 10.57 -16.28
C SER A 299 -9.38 9.23 -15.85
N THR A 300 -8.54 8.20 -15.65
CA THR A 300 -9.01 6.87 -15.21
C THR A 300 -9.61 6.95 -13.80
N ILE A 301 -8.98 7.70 -12.89
CA ILE A 301 -9.52 7.98 -11.56
C ILE A 301 -10.84 8.77 -11.68
N GLY A 302 -10.87 9.84 -12.47
CA GLY A 302 -12.09 10.64 -12.66
C GLY A 302 -13.28 9.82 -13.15
N LYS A 303 -13.07 8.92 -14.12
CA LYS A 303 -14.12 8.03 -14.64
C LYS A 303 -14.68 7.10 -13.56
N SER A 304 -13.84 6.56 -12.67
CA SER A 304 -14.32 5.70 -11.58
C SER A 304 -15.17 6.46 -10.55
N GLN A 305 -15.00 7.79 -10.47
CA GLN A 305 -15.78 8.67 -9.62
C GLN A 305 -17.05 9.21 -10.31
N GLY A 306 -17.37 8.74 -11.53
CA GLY A 306 -18.52 9.19 -12.29
C GLY A 306 -18.30 10.49 -13.06
N TYR A 307 -17.08 11.04 -13.11
CA TYR A 307 -16.77 12.16 -13.99
C TYR A 307 -16.65 11.66 -15.43
N GLN A 308 -17.59 12.07 -16.26
CA GLN A 308 -17.44 11.94 -17.71
C GLN A 308 -16.53 13.06 -18.20
N ALA A 309 -15.51 12.70 -18.98
CA ALA A 309 -14.72 13.70 -19.70
C ALA A 309 -15.66 14.45 -20.64
N THR A 310 -15.93 15.72 -20.36
CA THR A 310 -16.77 16.60 -21.19
C THR A 310 -16.09 16.97 -22.51
N CYS A 311 -14.78 16.77 -22.61
CA CYS A 311 -14.11 16.74 -23.90
C CYS A 311 -14.41 15.41 -24.57
N SER A 312 -15.12 15.46 -25.69
CA SER A 312 -15.12 14.43 -26.71
C SER A 312 -13.68 14.18 -27.16
N THR A 313 -12.92 13.37 -26.43
CA THR A 313 -11.61 12.90 -26.86
C THR A 313 -11.80 11.78 -27.87
N ASN A 314 -12.49 12.09 -28.97
CA ASN A 314 -12.03 11.60 -30.25
C ASN A 314 -10.65 12.25 -30.43
N PHE A 315 -9.61 11.60 -29.92
CA PHE A 315 -8.30 11.75 -30.51
C PHE A 315 -8.33 10.83 -31.73
N PRO A 316 -8.66 11.31 -32.94
CA PRO A 316 -8.56 10.47 -34.15
C PRO A 316 -7.15 9.87 -34.30
N LEU A 317 -6.15 10.41 -33.60
CA LEU A 317 -4.80 9.87 -33.50
C LEU A 317 -4.66 8.56 -32.71
N ILE A 318 -5.50 8.28 -31.71
CA ILE A 318 -5.42 7.03 -30.92
C ILE A 318 -6.06 5.89 -31.73
N ASP A 319 -7.23 6.13 -32.32
CA ASP A 319 -7.92 5.14 -33.15
C ASP A 319 -7.15 4.81 -34.44
N ASN A 320 -6.51 5.81 -35.05
CA ASN A 320 -5.69 5.61 -36.27
C ASN A 320 -4.38 4.84 -36.02
N ILE A 321 -3.88 4.76 -34.77
CA ILE A 321 -2.68 3.94 -34.45
C ILE A 321 -3.08 2.47 -34.20
N ALA A 322 -4.27 2.23 -33.63
CA ALA A 322 -4.80 0.88 -33.48
C ALA A 322 -5.16 0.24 -34.84
N ALA A 323 -5.77 1.01 -35.75
CA ALA A 323 -6.20 0.53 -37.06
C ALA A 323 -5.05 0.20 -38.04
N ARG A 324 -3.83 0.73 -37.82
CA ARG A 324 -2.66 0.49 -38.69
C ARG A 324 -1.86 -0.76 -38.33
N ASN A 325 -2.23 -1.49 -37.28
CA ASN A 325 -1.55 -2.70 -36.81
C ASN A 325 -2.40 -3.98 -36.94
N HIS A 326 -3.43 -3.95 -37.77
CA HIS A 326 -4.19 -5.14 -38.19
C HIS A 326 -3.85 -5.54 -39.61
#